data_AF-A0A919ZPP6-F1
#
_entry.id   AF-A0A919ZPP6-F1
#
_cell.length_a   1.000
_cell.length_b   1.000
_cell.length_c   1.000
_cell.angle_alpha   90.00
_cell.angle_beta   90.00
_cell.angle_gamma   90.00
#
_symmetry.space_group_name_H-M   'P 1'
#
loop_
_entity.id
_entity.type
_entity.pdbx_description
1 polymer ?
#
loop_
_entity_poly.entity_id
_entity_poly.type
_entity_poly.pdbx_seq_one_letter_code
_entity_poly.pdbx_strand_id
1 'polypeptide(L)'
;MKSLRRMELLIISLLMIVLTLIIIILFYIQGKERTPIDHSSPEIITESYETKQNTSLEESGEPVNPYFPNDLAVPLTSDQGRIKDQHSFAIHSIRKTSILIHTNEGERTFSTPPQNNSMILEAFGGINLSSAKADIPEPSDDGIVYIRFHAEDVVYSVAYDLNSNTYLLGGQRYYATYNTIGYMNLFCRPGTILATLGEMRMTDMETEDVSKYVVNQSDQYKTSALKVQNQNFAEWYDHIKGDPNYKQQMRFYSIRDDKIKTILVDEQNGVLFTGLSVFFTKNEVETADEISIGSSTYDVVSRLGEPSKMTRSKWSYQVDEEHYLHLYMKEKKVQYMSLSFL
;
A
#
# COMPACT_ATOMS: atom_id res chain seq x y z
N MET A 1 55.81 30.75 -12.93
CA MET A 1 55.09 29.45 -13.08
C MET A 1 54.80 28.71 -11.77
N LYS A 2 55.68 28.69 -10.75
CA LYS A 2 55.39 27.98 -9.47
C LYS A 2 54.34 28.65 -8.57
N SER A 3 54.17 29.98 -8.61
CA SER A 3 53.17 30.68 -7.78
C SER A 3 51.75 30.55 -8.33
N LEU A 4 51.58 30.53 -9.65
CA LEU A 4 50.26 30.39 -10.31
C LEU A 4 49.58 29.07 -9.94
N ARG A 5 50.32 27.96 -9.97
CA ARG A 5 49.81 26.63 -9.58
C ARG A 5 49.42 26.52 -8.11
N ARG A 6 50.07 27.30 -7.21
CA ARG A 6 49.70 27.33 -5.78
C ARG A 6 48.38 28.08 -5.56
N MET A 7 48.13 29.13 -6.34
CA MET A 7 46.90 29.90 -6.28
C MET A 7 45.71 29.09 -6.82
N GLU A 8 45.91 28.35 -7.92
CA GLU A 8 44.91 27.42 -8.47
C GLU A 8 44.53 26.31 -7.47
N LEU A 9 45.52 25.71 -6.81
CA LEU A 9 45.29 24.69 -5.77
C LEU A 9 44.50 25.24 -4.57
N LEU A 10 44.77 26.49 -4.15
CA LEU A 10 44.02 27.14 -3.08
C LEU A 10 42.57 27.41 -3.47
N ILE A 11 42.32 27.85 -4.71
CA ILE A 11 40.97 28.09 -5.22
C ILE A 11 40.17 26.79 -5.30
N ILE A 12 40.78 25.71 -5.82
CA ILE A 12 40.14 24.39 -5.88
C ILE A 12 39.81 23.87 -4.48
N SER A 13 40.75 24.01 -3.53
CA SER A 13 40.52 23.58 -2.15
C SER A 13 39.39 24.36 -1.48
N LEU A 14 39.28 25.67 -1.74
CA LEU A 14 38.21 26.50 -1.21
C LEU A 14 36.85 26.10 -1.80
N LEU A 15 36.79 25.83 -3.11
CA LEU A 15 35.58 25.37 -3.80
C LEU A 15 35.08 24.03 -3.25
N MET A 16 35.98 23.09 -2.97
CA MET A 16 35.61 21.81 -2.36
C MET A 16 35.04 21.98 -0.95
N ILE A 17 35.59 22.90 -0.14
CA ILE A 17 35.07 23.19 1.21
C ILE A 17 33.66 23.78 1.12
N VAL A 18 33.44 24.74 0.22
CA VAL A 18 32.11 25.35 0.00
C VAL A 18 31.09 24.31 -0.48
N LEU A 19 31.46 23.44 -1.43
CA LEU A 19 30.59 22.38 -1.91
C LEU A 19 30.21 21.40 -0.78
N THR A 20 31.18 21.03 0.07
CA THR A 20 30.94 20.16 1.22
C THR A 20 29.98 20.81 2.22
N LEU A 21 30.13 22.11 2.49
CA LEU A 21 29.23 22.88 3.35
C LEU A 21 27.81 22.95 2.78
N ILE A 22 27.66 23.16 1.47
CA ILE A 22 26.35 23.16 0.80
C ILE A 22 25.68 21.79 0.92
N ILE A 23 26.43 20.70 0.72
CA ILE A 23 25.91 19.33 0.88
C ILE A 23 25.47 19.08 2.32
N ILE A 24 26.27 19.47 3.32
CA ILE A 24 25.91 19.35 4.75
C ILE A 24 24.65 20.16 5.07
N ILE A 25 24.53 21.39 4.56
CA ILE A 25 23.35 22.23 4.75
C ILE A 25 22.12 21.61 4.08
N LEU A 26 22.25 21.06 2.87
CA LEU A 26 21.17 20.36 2.18
C LEU A 26 20.72 19.11 2.95
N PHE A 27 21.66 18.30 3.46
CA PHE A 27 21.35 17.17 4.34
C PHE A 27 20.71 17.61 5.66
N TYR A 28 21.14 18.74 6.23
CA TYR A 28 20.58 19.29 7.46
C TYR A 28 19.17 19.84 7.24
N ILE A 29 18.90 20.52 6.12
CA ILE A 29 17.57 21.02 5.75
C ILE A 29 16.64 19.83 5.46
N GLN A 30 17.08 18.83 4.69
CA GLN A 30 16.31 17.60 4.45
C GLN A 30 16.09 16.77 5.73
N GLY A 31 17.01 16.84 6.69
CA GLY A 31 16.91 16.15 7.98
C GLY A 31 15.99 16.86 8.99
N LYS A 32 15.82 18.18 8.90
CA LYS A 32 15.05 18.97 9.88
C LYS A 32 13.54 18.95 9.65
N GLU A 33 13.09 18.53 8.46
CA GLU A 33 11.66 18.33 8.16
C GLU A 33 11.16 16.92 8.51
N ARG A 34 12.04 15.99 8.91
CA ARG A 34 11.63 14.70 9.45
C ARG A 34 11.45 14.85 10.96
N THR A 35 10.28 15.37 11.35
CA THR A 35 9.75 15.11 12.69
C THR A 35 9.85 13.61 12.97
N PRO A 36 10.10 13.18 14.23
CA PRO A 36 9.99 11.78 14.59
C PRO A 36 8.61 11.31 14.16
N ILE A 37 8.58 10.39 13.20
CA ILE A 37 7.35 9.85 12.66
C ILE A 37 6.69 9.07 13.78
N ASP A 38 5.54 9.54 14.24
CA ASP A 38 4.67 8.76 15.09
C ASP A 38 4.00 7.70 14.21
N HIS A 39 4.27 6.43 14.51
CA HIS A 39 3.70 5.27 13.82
C HIS A 39 2.31 4.92 14.37
N SER A 40 1.57 5.93 14.84
CA SER A 40 0.25 5.74 15.41
C SER A 40 -0.72 5.23 14.34
N SER A 41 -1.64 4.36 14.79
CA SER A 41 -2.76 3.85 14.02
C SER A 41 -3.55 5.01 13.36
N PRO A 42 -4.36 4.74 12.32
CA PRO A 42 -5.16 5.77 11.66
C PRO A 42 -5.90 6.61 12.68
N GLU A 43 -5.64 7.92 12.69
CA GLU A 43 -6.32 8.81 13.61
C GLU A 43 -7.72 9.08 13.09
N ILE A 44 -8.72 8.81 13.93
CA ILE A 44 -10.10 9.21 13.67
C ILE A 44 -10.15 10.72 13.85
N ILE A 45 -10.35 11.46 12.76
CA ILE A 45 -10.57 12.90 12.82
C ILE A 45 -12.06 13.15 12.93
N THR A 46 -12.45 13.89 13.97
CA THR A 46 -13.80 14.45 14.08
C THR A 46 -13.82 15.80 13.36
N GLU A 47 -14.23 15.81 12.09
CA GLU A 47 -14.61 17.03 11.38
C GLU A 47 -16.12 17.24 11.54
N SER A 48 -16.55 18.44 11.92
CA SER A 48 -17.97 18.82 11.90
C SER A 48 -18.37 19.15 10.46
N TYR A 49 -19.45 18.56 9.95
CA TYR A 49 -19.93 18.76 8.58
C TYR A 49 -21.37 19.27 8.56
N GLU A 50 -21.68 20.11 7.58
CA GLU A 50 -23.04 20.56 7.27
C GLU A 50 -23.61 19.70 6.14
N THR A 51 -24.50 18.76 6.47
CA THR A 51 -25.25 18.03 5.45
C THR A 51 -26.21 19.00 4.75
N LYS A 52 -25.91 19.42 3.51
CA LYS A 52 -26.90 20.13 2.70
C LYS A 52 -27.88 19.12 2.12
N GLN A 53 -29.16 19.25 2.47
CA GLN A 53 -30.23 18.56 1.74
C GLN A 53 -30.15 18.96 0.26
N ASN A 54 -30.08 17.93 -0.60
CA ASN A 54 -29.98 18.01 -2.05
C ASN A 54 -30.77 19.19 -2.63
N THR A 55 -30.05 20.24 -3.02
CA THR A 55 -30.55 21.20 -4.00
C THR A 55 -29.96 20.76 -5.33
N SER A 56 -30.83 20.37 -6.25
CA SER A 56 -30.50 19.84 -7.57
C SER A 56 -29.46 20.71 -8.30
N LEU A 57 -28.23 20.21 -8.41
CA LEU A 57 -27.29 20.60 -9.44
C LEU A 57 -27.27 19.46 -10.46
N GLU A 58 -28.36 19.38 -11.24
CA GLU A 58 -28.34 18.69 -12.52
C GLU A 58 -27.45 19.51 -13.45
N GLU A 59 -26.24 19.04 -13.76
CA GLU A 59 -25.61 19.24 -15.08
C GLU A 59 -24.31 18.44 -15.32
N SER A 60 -23.65 17.85 -14.31
CA SER A 60 -22.37 17.14 -14.56
C SER A 60 -22.46 15.61 -14.65
N GLY A 61 -23.57 14.97 -14.23
CA GLY A 61 -23.68 13.51 -14.23
C GLY A 61 -22.68 12.77 -13.32
N GLU A 62 -21.88 13.49 -12.52
CA GLU A 62 -20.92 12.93 -11.58
C GLU A 62 -21.52 12.83 -10.17
N PRO A 63 -21.19 11.79 -9.39
CA PRO A 63 -21.62 11.69 -8.01
C PRO A 63 -20.87 12.74 -7.18
N VAL A 64 -21.58 13.78 -6.78
CA VAL A 64 -21.10 14.77 -5.80
C VAL A 64 -21.05 14.10 -4.45
N ASN A 65 -19.98 14.34 -3.67
CA ASN A 65 -19.93 13.91 -2.27
C ASN A 65 -21.03 14.64 -1.48
N PRO A 66 -22.10 13.96 -1.03
CA PRO A 66 -23.24 14.63 -0.40
C PRO A 66 -22.91 15.21 0.98
N TYR A 67 -21.82 14.75 1.59
CA TYR A 67 -21.36 15.18 2.91
C TYR A 67 -20.43 16.40 2.84
N PHE A 68 -19.70 16.53 1.74
CA PHE A 68 -18.81 17.66 1.47
C PHE A 68 -19.09 18.22 0.07
N PRO A 69 -20.19 18.98 -0.10
CA PRO A 69 -20.61 19.47 -1.41
C PRO A 69 -19.64 20.48 -2.04
N ASN A 70 -18.68 20.98 -1.26
CA ASN A 70 -17.61 21.86 -1.73
C ASN A 70 -16.39 21.09 -2.23
N ASP A 71 -16.29 19.78 -1.96
CA ASP A 71 -15.22 18.96 -2.51
C ASP A 71 -15.43 18.82 -4.02
N LEU A 72 -14.38 19.03 -4.81
CA LEU A 72 -14.45 18.90 -6.26
C LEU A 72 -14.32 17.43 -6.68
N ALA A 73 -14.97 17.05 -7.77
CA ALA A 73 -14.64 15.78 -8.43
C ALA A 73 -13.21 15.84 -8.98
N VAL A 74 -12.54 14.69 -9.05
CA VAL A 74 -11.21 14.59 -9.70
C VAL A 74 -11.39 14.85 -11.20
N PRO A 75 -10.80 15.91 -11.75
CA PRO A 75 -11.03 16.27 -13.14
C PRO A 75 -10.26 15.33 -14.07
N LEU A 76 -10.96 14.72 -15.03
CA LEU A 76 -10.35 13.90 -16.08
C LEU A 76 -10.35 14.66 -17.41
N THR A 77 -9.22 14.64 -18.14
CA THR A 77 -9.15 15.20 -19.51
C THR A 77 -9.49 14.18 -20.59
N SER A 78 -9.44 12.88 -20.27
CA SER A 78 -9.69 11.77 -21.17
C SER A 78 -10.13 10.53 -20.39
N ASP A 79 -10.80 9.59 -21.04
CA ASP A 79 -11.08 8.24 -20.53
C ASP A 79 -9.96 7.23 -20.84
N GLN A 80 -8.81 7.72 -21.33
CA GLN A 80 -7.63 6.92 -21.67
C GLN A 80 -6.39 7.37 -20.88
N GLY A 81 -5.42 6.46 -20.76
CA GLY A 81 -4.13 6.74 -20.13
C GLY A 81 -4.19 6.78 -18.61
N ARG A 82 -3.07 7.11 -17.95
CA ARG A 82 -3.00 7.08 -16.49
C ARG A 82 -3.58 8.34 -15.86
N ILE A 83 -4.20 8.22 -14.70
CA ILE A 83 -4.77 9.35 -13.96
C ILE A 83 -3.72 10.43 -13.67
N LYS A 84 -2.51 10.05 -13.24
CA LYS A 84 -1.43 11.01 -12.94
C LYS A 84 -0.94 11.80 -14.15
N ASP A 85 -1.19 11.29 -15.36
CA ASP A 85 -0.76 11.91 -16.61
C ASP A 85 -1.86 12.88 -17.15
N GLN A 86 -3.04 12.95 -16.50
CA GLN A 86 -4.11 13.88 -16.83
C GLN A 86 -3.74 15.28 -16.32
N HIS A 87 -3.51 16.23 -17.22
CA HIS A 87 -3.02 17.58 -16.87
C HIS A 87 -3.93 18.38 -15.93
N SER A 88 -5.22 18.02 -15.84
CA SER A 88 -6.19 18.68 -14.96
C SER A 88 -6.06 18.27 -13.49
N PHE A 89 -5.46 17.12 -13.19
CA PHE A 89 -5.30 16.63 -11.83
C PHE A 89 -3.85 16.74 -11.40
N ALA A 90 -3.52 17.81 -10.69
CA ALA A 90 -2.18 18.06 -10.17
C ALA A 90 -1.85 17.15 -8.98
N ILE A 91 -1.68 15.84 -9.21
CA ILE A 91 -1.47 14.84 -8.15
C ILE A 91 -0.31 15.18 -7.19
N HIS A 92 0.70 15.91 -7.69
CA HIS A 92 1.85 16.36 -6.91
C HIS A 92 1.54 17.52 -5.93
N SER A 93 0.38 18.18 -6.07
CA SER A 93 -0.07 19.19 -5.12
C SER A 93 -0.76 18.59 -3.89
N ILE A 94 -1.15 17.31 -3.94
CA ILE A 94 -1.83 16.66 -2.81
C ILE A 94 -0.85 16.52 -1.64
N ARG A 95 -1.29 16.97 -0.46
CA ARG A 95 -0.52 16.96 0.79
C ARG A 95 -1.03 15.92 1.78
N LYS A 96 -2.30 15.55 1.67
CA LYS A 96 -2.96 14.61 2.59
C LYS A 96 -4.07 13.85 1.88
N THR A 97 -4.30 12.61 2.31
CA THR A 97 -5.47 11.82 1.94
C THR A 97 -6.27 11.52 3.20
N SER A 98 -7.60 11.52 3.09
CA SER A 98 -8.49 11.04 4.13
C SER A 98 -9.59 10.18 3.53
N ILE A 99 -10.19 9.32 4.35
CA ILE A 99 -11.23 8.37 3.93
C ILE A 99 -12.45 8.64 4.79
N LEU A 100 -13.53 9.05 4.15
CA LEU A 100 -14.82 9.26 4.78
C LEU A 100 -15.67 7.99 4.63
N ILE A 101 -16.10 7.46 5.77
CA ILE A 101 -16.93 6.27 5.85
C ILE A 101 -18.27 6.66 6.46
N HIS A 102 -19.36 6.25 5.81
CA HIS A 102 -20.69 6.30 6.39
C HIS A 102 -20.98 4.98 7.09
N THR A 103 -21.30 5.04 8.38
CA THR A 103 -21.69 3.87 9.17
C THR A 103 -23.06 4.11 9.79
N ASN A 104 -23.71 3.03 10.24
CA ASN A 104 -24.97 3.13 10.98
C ASN A 104 -24.84 3.95 12.29
N GLU A 105 -23.61 4.16 12.77
CA GLU A 105 -23.29 4.94 13.97
C GLU A 105 -22.92 6.41 13.67
N GLY A 106 -23.02 6.84 12.41
CA GLY A 106 -22.62 8.16 11.93
C GLY A 106 -21.43 8.12 10.98
N GLU A 107 -20.96 9.29 10.57
CA GLU A 107 -19.83 9.41 9.65
C GLU A 107 -18.52 9.43 10.41
N ARG A 108 -17.50 8.78 9.85
CA ARG A 108 -16.15 8.74 10.40
C ARG A 108 -15.15 9.11 9.31
N THR A 109 -14.26 10.05 9.63
CA THR A 109 -13.14 10.41 8.75
C THR A 109 -11.85 9.83 9.31
N PHE A 110 -11.15 9.04 8.50
CA PHE A 110 -9.85 8.48 8.81
C PHE A 110 -8.79 9.27 8.07
N SER A 111 -7.85 9.86 8.80
CA SER A 111 -6.65 10.42 8.17
C SER A 111 -5.70 9.30 7.80
N THR A 112 -5.17 9.32 6.58
CA THR A 112 -4.08 8.41 6.23
C THR A 112 -2.78 8.96 6.80
N PRO A 113 -1.95 8.15 7.50
CA PRO A 113 -0.59 8.53 7.88
C PRO A 113 0.21 9.06 6.67
N PRO A 114 1.19 9.97 6.87
CA PRO A 114 1.92 10.59 5.76
C PRO A 114 2.56 9.59 4.79
N GLN A 115 3.08 8.46 5.28
CA GLN A 115 3.66 7.41 4.45
C GLN A 115 2.61 6.74 3.56
N ASN A 116 1.39 6.54 4.09
CA ASN A 116 0.30 5.90 3.35
C ASN A 116 -0.27 6.82 2.28
N ASN A 117 -0.19 8.14 2.51
CA ASN A 117 -0.67 9.14 1.57
C ASN A 117 0.03 8.99 0.21
N SER A 118 1.36 8.86 0.18
CA SER A 118 2.09 8.68 -1.09
C SER A 118 1.69 7.39 -1.80
N MET A 119 1.48 6.28 -1.07
CA MET A 119 1.09 5.01 -1.69
C MET A 119 -0.32 5.02 -2.24
N ILE A 120 -1.29 5.60 -1.53
CA ILE A 120 -2.67 5.72 -2.02
C ILE A 120 -2.69 6.64 -3.24
N LEU A 121 -1.91 7.72 -3.24
CA LEU A 121 -1.77 8.61 -4.39
C LEU A 121 -1.09 7.92 -5.57
N GLU A 122 0.00 7.19 -5.36
CA GLU A 122 0.68 6.44 -6.43
C GLU A 122 -0.21 5.34 -7.00
N ALA A 123 -0.92 4.63 -6.13
CA ALA A 123 -1.89 3.61 -6.52
C ALA A 123 -3.02 4.22 -7.36
N PHE A 124 -3.59 5.35 -6.91
CA PHE A 124 -4.65 6.06 -7.64
C PHE A 124 -4.14 6.63 -8.96
N GLY A 125 -3.05 7.39 -8.93
CA GLY A 125 -2.43 8.01 -10.09
C GLY A 125 -1.94 7.02 -11.14
N GLY A 126 -1.55 5.81 -10.72
CA GLY A 126 -1.07 4.74 -11.59
C GLY A 126 -2.16 4.03 -12.39
N ILE A 127 -3.44 4.25 -12.09
CA ILE A 127 -4.57 3.62 -12.78
C ILE A 127 -4.61 4.09 -14.22
N ASN A 128 -4.54 3.15 -15.16
CA ASN A 128 -4.76 3.40 -16.58
C ASN A 128 -6.25 3.24 -16.89
N LEU A 129 -6.91 4.33 -17.26
CA LEU A 129 -8.36 4.40 -17.47
C LEU A 129 -8.82 3.44 -18.59
N SER A 130 -7.97 3.17 -19.58
CA SER A 130 -8.28 2.26 -20.68
C SER A 130 -8.43 0.80 -20.23
N SER A 131 -7.49 0.31 -19.43
CA SER A 131 -7.36 -1.09 -19.04
C SER A 131 -7.98 -1.38 -17.67
N ALA A 132 -8.17 -0.35 -16.84
CA ALA A 132 -8.80 -0.49 -15.53
C ALA A 132 -10.33 -0.42 -15.60
N LYS A 133 -10.91 -0.05 -16.74
CA LYS A 133 -12.36 0.14 -16.90
C LYS A 133 -13.14 -1.11 -16.47
N ALA A 134 -14.14 -0.91 -15.63
CA ALA A 134 -14.97 -1.96 -15.07
C ALA A 134 -16.34 -1.99 -15.76
N ASP A 135 -16.72 -3.17 -16.25
CA ASP A 135 -18.04 -3.43 -16.81
C ASP A 135 -18.96 -3.99 -15.72
N ILE A 136 -19.49 -3.09 -14.88
CA ILE A 136 -20.35 -3.42 -13.73
C ILE A 136 -21.57 -2.49 -13.76
N PRO A 137 -22.81 -3.02 -13.75
CA PRO A 137 -24.03 -2.21 -13.68
C PRO A 137 -24.14 -1.45 -12.35
N GLU A 138 -25.06 -0.48 -12.28
CA GLU A 138 -25.31 0.56 -11.24
C GLU A 138 -24.80 0.34 -9.79
N PRO A 139 -24.48 1.42 -9.05
CA PRO A 139 -23.86 1.29 -7.73
C PRO A 139 -24.72 0.49 -6.78
N SER A 140 -24.07 -0.38 -6.02
CA SER A 140 -24.65 -0.77 -4.74
C SER A 140 -24.46 0.43 -3.83
N ASP A 141 -25.55 1.12 -3.48
CA ASP A 141 -25.52 2.23 -2.51
C ASP A 141 -24.92 1.76 -1.17
N ASP A 142 -25.13 0.48 -0.84
CA ASP A 142 -24.57 -0.21 0.31
C ASP A 142 -23.06 -0.49 0.14
N GLY A 143 -22.22 0.52 0.38
CA GLY A 143 -20.76 0.33 0.43
C GLY A 143 -19.94 1.40 -0.28
N ILE A 144 -20.56 2.52 -0.67
CA ILE A 144 -19.83 3.68 -1.17
C ILE A 144 -19.14 4.40 -0.01
N VAL A 145 -17.83 4.63 -0.17
CA VAL A 145 -17.03 5.51 0.69
C VAL A 145 -16.37 6.59 -0.16
N TYR A 146 -15.93 7.68 0.47
CA TYR A 146 -15.32 8.79 -0.25
C TYR A 146 -13.85 8.93 0.14
N ILE A 147 -12.97 8.86 -0.86
CA ILE A 147 -11.54 9.14 -0.70
C ILE A 147 -11.32 10.61 -1.05
N ARG A 148 -10.82 11.37 -0.08
CA ARG A 148 -10.60 12.82 -0.18
C ARG A 148 -9.10 13.11 -0.32
N PHE A 149 -8.73 13.83 -1.36
CA PHE A 149 -7.37 14.27 -1.65
C PHE A 149 -7.26 15.77 -1.39
N HIS A 150 -6.49 16.15 -0.37
CA HIS A 150 -6.34 17.52 0.10
C HIS A 150 -5.12 18.17 -0.54
N ALA A 151 -5.34 19.14 -1.42
CA ALA A 151 -4.33 20.09 -1.89
C ALA A 151 -4.33 21.35 -0.99
N GLU A 152 -3.53 22.35 -1.35
CA GLU A 152 -3.38 23.60 -0.57
C GLU A 152 -4.69 24.38 -0.44
N ASP A 153 -5.40 24.59 -1.56
CA ASP A 153 -6.62 25.42 -1.61
C ASP A 153 -7.88 24.64 -2.01
N VAL A 154 -7.76 23.33 -2.25
CA VAL A 154 -8.85 22.51 -2.80
C VAL A 154 -8.82 21.09 -2.26
N VAL A 155 -10.00 20.53 -2.04
CA VAL A 155 -10.17 19.11 -1.71
C VAL A 155 -10.89 18.44 -2.87
N TYR A 156 -10.28 17.38 -3.39
CA TYR A 156 -10.94 16.51 -4.36
C TYR A 156 -11.55 15.32 -3.65
N SER A 157 -12.70 14.85 -4.10
CA SER A 157 -13.35 13.66 -3.57
C SER A 157 -13.66 12.66 -4.68
N VAL A 158 -13.40 11.39 -4.41
CA VAL A 158 -13.72 10.27 -5.31
C VAL A 158 -14.58 9.27 -4.57
N ALA A 159 -15.75 8.98 -5.14
CA ALA A 159 -16.58 7.88 -4.68
C ALA A 159 -15.91 6.54 -5.02
N TYR A 160 -15.86 5.66 -4.03
CA TYR A 160 -15.25 4.35 -4.13
C TYR A 160 -16.22 3.28 -3.61
N ASP A 161 -16.48 2.25 -4.41
CA ASP A 161 -17.34 1.13 -4.06
C ASP A 161 -16.50 0.00 -3.43
N LEU A 162 -16.75 -0.25 -2.14
CA LEU A 162 -16.08 -1.30 -1.36
C LEU A 162 -16.36 -2.71 -1.86
N ASN A 163 -17.53 -2.97 -2.44
CA ASN A 163 -17.95 -4.31 -2.87
C ASN A 163 -17.32 -4.72 -4.18
N SER A 164 -17.18 -3.77 -5.10
CA SER A 164 -16.60 -4.02 -6.42
C SER A 164 -15.12 -3.64 -6.54
N ASN A 165 -14.56 -2.93 -5.54
CA ASN A 165 -13.23 -2.33 -5.59
C ASN A 165 -13.07 -1.42 -6.82
N THR A 166 -14.00 -0.48 -6.99
CA THR A 166 -13.98 0.46 -8.12
C THR A 166 -14.06 1.91 -7.66
N TYR A 167 -13.32 2.78 -8.35
CA TYR A 167 -13.51 4.22 -8.32
C TYR A 167 -14.60 4.63 -9.32
N LEU A 168 -15.43 5.59 -8.94
CA LEU A 168 -16.38 6.25 -9.83
C LEU A 168 -15.85 7.62 -10.23
N LEU A 169 -15.46 7.75 -11.51
CA LEU A 169 -14.80 8.92 -12.07
C LEU A 169 -15.37 9.22 -13.47
N GLY A 170 -15.76 10.47 -13.77
CA GLY A 170 -16.29 10.82 -15.09
C GLY A 170 -17.52 9.99 -15.51
N GLY A 171 -18.37 9.60 -14.55
CA GLY A 171 -19.52 8.71 -14.79
C GLY A 171 -19.17 7.27 -15.17
N GLN A 172 -17.90 6.86 -15.05
CA GLN A 172 -17.41 5.53 -15.39
C GLN A 172 -16.75 4.87 -14.18
N ARG A 173 -16.58 3.55 -14.24
CA ARG A 173 -15.93 2.77 -13.18
C ARG A 173 -14.57 2.26 -13.58
N TYR A 174 -13.65 2.30 -12.62
CA TYR A 174 -12.29 1.81 -12.80
C TYR A 174 -11.89 0.97 -11.60
N TYR A 175 -11.44 -0.26 -11.83
CA TYR A 175 -10.92 -1.12 -10.77
C TYR A 175 -9.72 -0.44 -10.08
N ALA A 176 -9.77 -0.39 -8.77
CA ALA A 176 -8.66 0.09 -7.98
C ALA A 176 -7.58 -0.99 -7.82
N THR A 177 -6.42 -0.58 -7.31
CA THR A 177 -5.28 -1.49 -7.12
C THR A 177 -5.47 -2.40 -5.90
N TYR A 178 -4.68 -3.46 -5.80
CA TYR A 178 -4.71 -4.33 -4.62
C TYR A 178 -4.31 -3.59 -3.32
N ASN A 179 -3.47 -2.56 -3.40
CA ASN A 179 -3.13 -1.73 -2.24
C ASN A 179 -4.36 -0.99 -1.73
N THR A 180 -5.18 -0.46 -2.65
CA THR A 180 -6.47 0.17 -2.30
C THR A 180 -7.38 -0.81 -1.57
N ILE A 181 -7.48 -2.07 -2.04
CA ILE A 181 -8.26 -3.12 -1.35
C ILE A 181 -7.81 -3.24 0.11
N GLY A 182 -6.50 -3.38 0.34
CA GLY A 182 -5.96 -3.57 1.68
C GLY A 182 -6.33 -2.43 2.63
N TYR A 183 -6.10 -1.18 2.22
CA TYR A 183 -6.41 -0.01 3.05
C TYR A 183 -7.90 0.17 3.28
N MET A 184 -8.72 0.04 2.23
CA MET A 184 -10.16 0.22 2.36
C MET A 184 -10.78 -0.87 3.23
N ASN A 185 -10.31 -2.11 3.17
CA ASN A 185 -10.80 -3.15 4.07
C ASN A 185 -10.28 -2.97 5.50
N LEU A 186 -9.05 -2.51 5.69
CA LEU A 186 -8.51 -2.20 7.03
C LEU A 186 -9.36 -1.15 7.76
N PHE A 187 -9.75 -0.07 7.07
CA PHE A 187 -10.48 1.03 7.69
C PHE A 187 -12.00 0.80 7.72
N CYS A 188 -12.56 0.22 6.66
CA CYS A 188 -14.01 0.10 6.50
C CYS A 188 -14.57 -1.27 6.91
N ARG A 189 -13.76 -2.34 6.89
CA ARG A 189 -14.19 -3.72 7.15
C ARG A 189 -13.16 -4.49 7.99
N PRO A 190 -12.80 -3.96 9.19
CA PRO A 190 -11.81 -4.60 10.05
C PRO A 190 -12.24 -6.03 10.42
N GLY A 191 -11.27 -6.93 10.55
CA GLY A 191 -11.51 -8.34 10.89
C GLY A 191 -11.84 -9.25 9.70
N THR A 192 -11.99 -8.70 8.49
CA THR A 192 -12.06 -9.53 7.27
C THR A 192 -10.66 -10.02 6.86
N ILE A 193 -10.57 -11.12 6.12
CA ILE A 193 -9.29 -11.58 5.58
C ILE A 193 -8.63 -10.54 4.66
N LEU A 194 -9.41 -9.73 3.94
CA LEU A 194 -8.88 -8.63 3.14
C LEU A 194 -8.30 -7.49 4.00
N ALA A 195 -8.82 -7.25 5.20
CA ALA A 195 -8.25 -6.27 6.12
C ALA A 195 -6.83 -6.65 6.56
N THR A 196 -6.52 -7.96 6.63
CA THR A 196 -5.16 -8.43 6.96
C THR A 196 -4.12 -7.99 5.93
N LEU A 197 -4.49 -7.83 4.65
CA LEU A 197 -3.60 -7.25 3.63
C LEU A 197 -3.22 -5.82 3.99
N GLY A 198 -4.18 -5.03 4.48
CA GLY A 198 -3.93 -3.67 4.95
C GLY A 198 -3.00 -3.66 6.16
N GLU A 199 -3.19 -4.55 7.13
CA GLU A 199 -2.30 -4.67 8.30
C GLU A 199 -0.86 -5.05 7.90
N MET A 200 -0.71 -6.02 6.99
CA MET A 200 0.60 -6.40 6.46
C MET A 200 1.23 -5.26 5.67
N ARG A 201 0.45 -4.49 4.92
CA ARG A 201 0.96 -3.33 4.18
C ARG A 201 1.42 -2.22 5.12
N MET A 202 0.65 -1.90 6.16
CA MET A 202 1.08 -1.00 7.23
C MET A 202 2.42 -1.45 7.81
N THR A 203 2.57 -2.75 8.05
CA THR A 203 3.80 -3.35 8.57
C THR A 203 4.97 -3.20 7.59
N ASP A 204 4.75 -3.41 6.29
CA ASP A 204 5.78 -3.18 5.27
C ASP A 204 6.31 -1.74 5.31
N MET A 205 5.44 -0.78 5.64
CA MET A 205 5.74 0.66 5.65
C MET A 205 6.40 1.17 6.93
N GLU A 206 6.25 0.47 8.06
CA GLU A 206 6.97 0.78 9.30
C GLU A 206 8.51 0.68 9.15
N THR A 207 8.99 0.24 7.98
CA THR A 207 10.33 -0.31 7.81
C THR A 207 11.17 0.28 6.69
N GLU A 208 10.70 1.27 5.93
CA GLU A 208 11.47 1.86 4.82
C GLU A 208 12.56 2.86 5.25
N ASP A 209 12.99 2.84 6.52
CA ASP A 209 14.26 3.45 6.90
C ASP A 209 15.40 2.45 6.65
N VAL A 210 16.04 2.61 5.50
CA VAL A 210 17.13 1.73 5.02
C VAL A 210 18.26 1.61 6.06
N SER A 211 18.43 2.62 6.92
CA SER A 211 19.44 2.62 7.99
C SER A 211 19.18 1.59 9.11
N LYS A 212 17.96 1.04 9.20
CA LYS A 212 17.56 0.05 10.21
C LYS A 212 17.60 -1.39 9.70
N TYR A 213 17.88 -1.61 8.42
CA TYR A 213 18.01 -2.97 7.90
C TYR A 213 19.32 -3.59 8.39
N VAL A 214 19.19 -4.65 9.16
CA VAL A 214 20.27 -5.63 9.26
C VAL A 214 20.13 -6.53 8.04
N VAL A 215 21.02 -6.33 7.07
CA VAL A 215 21.10 -7.19 5.88
C VAL A 215 22.17 -8.24 6.16
N ASN A 216 21.75 -9.49 6.32
CA ASN A 216 22.68 -10.60 6.40
C ASN A 216 22.75 -11.30 5.04
N GLN A 217 23.83 -11.06 4.29
CA GLN A 217 24.08 -11.71 2.99
C GLN A 217 24.90 -13.00 3.12
N SER A 218 25.27 -13.43 4.34
CA SER A 218 26.15 -14.60 4.52
C SER A 218 25.42 -15.93 4.48
N ASP A 219 24.09 -15.93 4.64
CA ASP A 219 23.36 -17.16 4.95
C ASP A 219 22.70 -17.74 3.70
N GLN A 220 23.25 -18.84 3.20
CA GLN A 220 22.55 -19.72 2.28
C GLN A 220 21.56 -20.56 3.08
N TYR A 221 20.30 -20.13 3.12
CA TYR A 221 19.23 -20.93 3.72
C TYR A 221 19.07 -22.24 2.95
N LYS A 222 18.66 -23.30 3.65
CA LYS A 222 18.12 -24.48 2.96
C LYS A 222 16.77 -24.08 2.37
N THR A 223 16.70 -23.86 1.06
CA THR A 223 15.46 -23.48 0.36
C THR A 223 14.28 -24.39 0.72
N SER A 224 14.52 -25.68 0.98
CA SER A 224 13.50 -26.63 1.43
C SER A 224 12.87 -26.27 2.79
N ALA A 225 13.64 -25.68 3.72
CA ALA A 225 13.16 -25.26 5.05
C ALA A 225 12.18 -24.09 4.96
N LEU A 226 12.30 -23.25 3.94
CA LEU A 226 11.49 -22.05 3.73
C LEU A 226 10.18 -22.30 2.97
N LYS A 227 9.94 -23.56 2.54
CA LYS A 227 8.67 -23.95 1.94
C LYS A 227 7.57 -23.97 2.98
N VAL A 228 6.36 -23.53 2.62
CA VAL A 228 5.16 -23.58 3.47
C VAL A 228 4.30 -24.75 3.00
N GLN A 229 3.93 -25.66 3.91
CA GLN A 229 3.26 -26.92 3.60
C GLN A 229 4.00 -27.72 2.51
N ASN A 230 5.34 -27.75 2.60
CA ASN A 230 6.23 -28.37 1.60
C ASN A 230 6.12 -27.82 0.17
N GLN A 231 5.51 -26.64 0.00
CA GLN A 231 5.38 -25.95 -1.29
C GLN A 231 6.14 -24.62 -1.30
N ASN A 232 6.83 -24.32 -2.39
CA ASN A 232 7.38 -23.00 -2.69
C ASN A 232 6.31 -22.11 -3.35
N PHE A 233 6.67 -20.88 -3.71
CA PHE A 233 5.74 -19.94 -4.32
C PHE A 233 5.13 -20.45 -5.64
N ALA A 234 5.94 -21.02 -6.53
CA ALA A 234 5.48 -21.53 -7.82
C ALA A 234 4.52 -22.71 -7.68
N GLU A 235 4.82 -23.64 -6.76
CA GLU A 235 3.97 -24.78 -6.42
C GLU A 235 2.62 -24.30 -5.85
N TRP A 236 2.63 -23.32 -4.95
CA TRP A 236 1.41 -22.68 -4.44
C TRP A 236 0.63 -21.93 -5.54
N TYR A 237 1.33 -21.23 -6.42
CA TYR A 237 0.73 -20.51 -7.54
C TYR A 237 -0.09 -21.47 -8.42
N ASP A 238 0.51 -22.59 -8.82
CA ASP A 238 -0.13 -23.60 -9.66
C ASP A 238 -1.28 -24.30 -8.92
N HIS A 239 -1.07 -24.65 -7.64
CA HIS A 239 -2.09 -25.26 -6.80
C HIS A 239 -3.34 -24.38 -6.68
N ILE A 240 -3.18 -23.10 -6.30
CA ILE A 240 -4.29 -22.17 -6.10
C ILE A 240 -5.02 -21.88 -7.42
N LYS A 241 -4.29 -21.77 -8.53
CA LYS A 241 -4.90 -21.54 -9.85
C LYS A 241 -5.70 -22.75 -10.36
N GLY A 242 -5.30 -23.96 -9.97
CA GLY A 242 -5.96 -25.20 -10.38
C GLY A 242 -7.09 -25.66 -9.46
N ASP A 243 -7.16 -25.15 -8.22
CA ASP A 243 -8.10 -25.62 -7.21
C ASP A 243 -9.41 -24.78 -7.19
N PRO A 244 -10.58 -25.39 -7.48
CA PRO A 244 -11.87 -24.69 -7.47
C PRO A 244 -12.35 -24.27 -6.08
N ASN A 245 -11.73 -24.74 -4.99
CA ASN A 245 -12.07 -24.35 -3.63
C ASN A 245 -11.71 -22.90 -3.32
N TYR A 246 -10.75 -22.32 -4.06
CA TYR A 246 -10.38 -20.92 -3.92
C TYR A 246 -11.39 -20.01 -4.60
N LYS A 247 -12.08 -19.21 -3.79
CA LYS A 247 -13.14 -18.31 -4.27
C LYS A 247 -12.54 -17.03 -4.83
N GLN A 248 -13.15 -16.54 -5.91
CA GLN A 248 -12.87 -15.20 -6.42
C GLN A 248 -13.47 -14.17 -5.46
N GLN A 249 -12.61 -13.48 -4.70
CA GLN A 249 -13.06 -12.56 -3.67
C GLN A 249 -13.21 -11.13 -4.19
N MET A 250 -12.22 -10.62 -4.93
CA MET A 250 -12.19 -9.23 -5.36
C MET A 250 -11.35 -9.05 -6.62
N ARG A 251 -11.85 -8.28 -7.60
CA ARG A 251 -11.09 -7.90 -8.79
C ARG A 251 -10.31 -6.61 -8.53
N PHE A 252 -9.13 -6.47 -9.12
CA PHE A 252 -8.28 -5.30 -8.97
C PHE A 252 -7.45 -5.03 -10.22
N TYR A 253 -7.01 -3.80 -10.41
CA TYR A 253 -6.09 -3.41 -11.46
C TYR A 253 -4.63 -3.60 -11.02
N SER A 254 -3.87 -4.41 -11.74
CA SER A 254 -2.42 -4.56 -11.55
C SER A 254 -1.69 -3.51 -12.39
N ILE A 255 -1.10 -2.50 -11.74
CA ILE A 255 -0.28 -1.47 -12.41
C ILE A 255 0.91 -2.12 -13.14
N ARG A 256 1.52 -3.14 -12.54
CA ARG A 256 2.70 -3.84 -13.09
C ARG A 256 2.40 -4.53 -14.42
N ASP A 257 1.23 -5.17 -14.52
CA ASP A 257 0.87 -5.97 -15.70
C ASP A 257 -0.06 -5.23 -16.67
N ASP A 258 -0.54 -4.06 -16.28
CA ASP A 258 -1.55 -3.26 -16.97
C ASP A 258 -2.84 -4.07 -17.26
N LYS A 259 -3.27 -4.88 -16.30
CA LYS A 259 -4.39 -5.83 -16.45
C LYS A 259 -5.22 -5.97 -15.19
N ILE A 260 -6.49 -6.33 -15.35
CA ILE A 260 -7.36 -6.75 -14.25
C ILE A 260 -6.98 -8.15 -13.78
N LYS A 261 -6.75 -8.29 -12.48
CA LYS A 261 -6.53 -9.56 -11.77
C LYS A 261 -7.62 -9.76 -10.72
N THR A 262 -7.60 -10.93 -10.09
CA THR A 262 -8.55 -11.31 -9.05
C THR A 262 -7.78 -11.86 -7.85
N ILE A 263 -8.16 -11.42 -6.66
CA ILE A 263 -7.73 -12.02 -5.41
C ILE A 263 -8.51 -13.31 -5.20
N LEU A 264 -7.79 -14.41 -5.01
CA LEU A 264 -8.35 -15.71 -4.70
C LEU A 264 -8.19 -15.99 -3.21
N VAL A 265 -9.21 -16.55 -2.57
CA VAL A 265 -9.23 -16.76 -1.12
C VAL A 265 -9.77 -18.13 -0.76
N ASP A 266 -9.11 -18.76 0.20
CA ASP A 266 -9.65 -19.84 1.03
C ASP A 266 -9.77 -19.32 2.47
N GLU A 267 -10.98 -18.90 2.85
CA GLU A 267 -11.23 -18.35 4.19
C GLU A 267 -11.12 -19.41 5.28
N GLN A 268 -11.36 -20.70 4.96
CA GLN A 268 -11.31 -21.77 5.96
C GLN A 268 -9.87 -21.97 6.43
N ASN A 269 -8.93 -22.06 5.49
CA ASN A 269 -7.50 -22.24 5.77
C ASN A 269 -6.72 -20.91 5.92
N GLY A 270 -7.39 -19.76 5.75
CA GLY A 270 -6.75 -18.45 5.90
C GLY A 270 -5.68 -18.18 4.83
N VAL A 271 -5.92 -18.63 3.60
CA VAL A 271 -5.00 -18.45 2.47
C VAL A 271 -5.56 -17.41 1.52
N LEU A 272 -4.73 -16.43 1.14
CA LEU A 272 -5.08 -15.39 0.18
C LEU A 272 -4.00 -15.28 -0.89
N PHE A 273 -4.42 -15.11 -2.14
CA PHE A 273 -3.51 -15.04 -3.28
C PHE A 273 -3.82 -13.86 -4.20
N THR A 274 -2.78 -13.06 -4.49
CA THR A 274 -2.87 -11.85 -5.34
C THR A 274 -2.28 -12.03 -6.74
N GLY A 275 -1.71 -13.20 -7.04
CA GLY A 275 -0.93 -13.40 -8.27
C GLY A 275 0.56 -13.07 -8.14
N LEU A 276 0.95 -12.27 -7.15
CA LEU A 276 2.36 -11.96 -6.83
C LEU A 276 2.76 -12.46 -5.45
N SER A 277 1.78 -12.78 -4.60
CA SER A 277 2.03 -13.25 -3.25
C SER A 277 0.93 -14.20 -2.81
N VAL A 278 1.32 -15.15 -1.96
CA VAL A 278 0.45 -16.03 -1.20
C VAL A 278 0.59 -15.63 0.25
N PHE A 279 -0.51 -15.33 0.91
CA PHE A 279 -0.57 -14.88 2.29
C PHE A 279 -1.27 -15.93 3.14
N PHE A 280 -0.75 -16.11 4.35
CA PHE A 280 -1.23 -17.06 5.33
C PHE A 280 -1.59 -16.32 6.61
N THR A 281 -2.84 -16.45 7.04
CA THR A 281 -3.40 -15.67 8.16
C THR A 281 -3.89 -16.51 9.33
N LYS A 282 -3.84 -17.84 9.19
CA LYS A 282 -4.21 -18.77 10.26
C LYS A 282 -3.15 -19.87 10.44
N ASN A 283 -3.21 -20.59 11.56
CA ASN A 283 -2.17 -21.49 12.04
C ASN A 283 -2.24 -22.92 11.47
N GLU A 284 -3.04 -23.15 10.42
CA GLU A 284 -3.15 -24.43 9.73
C GLU A 284 -2.00 -24.66 8.73
N VAL A 285 -1.15 -23.65 8.52
CA VAL A 285 0.04 -23.74 7.68
C VAL A 285 1.32 -23.51 8.46
N GLU A 286 2.34 -24.27 8.09
CA GLU A 286 3.67 -24.19 8.69
C GLU A 286 4.75 -24.36 7.62
N THR A 287 5.95 -23.85 7.91
CA THR A 287 7.13 -24.15 7.11
C THR A 287 7.57 -25.60 7.30
N ALA A 288 8.46 -26.12 6.44
CA ALA A 288 9.04 -27.45 6.65
C ALA A 288 9.79 -27.60 7.98
N ASP A 289 10.33 -26.50 8.52
CA ASP A 289 10.92 -26.44 9.87
C ASP A 289 9.91 -26.02 10.96
N GLU A 290 8.62 -26.27 10.74
CA GLU A 290 7.53 -26.10 11.71
C GLU A 290 7.38 -24.66 12.27
N ILE A 291 7.71 -23.64 11.47
CA ILE A 291 7.37 -22.25 11.78
C ILE A 291 5.96 -21.98 11.29
N SER A 292 5.08 -21.57 12.20
CA SER A 292 3.69 -21.28 11.91
C SER A 292 3.26 -19.97 12.54
N ILE A 293 2.04 -19.56 12.27
CA ILE A 293 1.44 -18.40 12.95
C ILE A 293 1.33 -18.72 14.44
N GLY A 294 1.89 -17.83 15.26
CA GLY A 294 2.03 -17.98 16.72
C GLY A 294 3.44 -18.37 17.17
N SER A 295 4.32 -18.85 16.28
CA SER A 295 5.72 -19.15 16.61
C SER A 295 6.42 -17.92 17.19
N SER A 296 7.26 -18.12 18.21
CA SER A 296 7.99 -17.00 18.80
C SER A 296 9.17 -16.59 17.92
N THR A 297 9.65 -15.35 18.05
CA THR A 297 10.87 -14.92 17.37
C THR A 297 12.08 -15.77 17.74
N TYR A 298 12.10 -16.37 18.94
CA TYR A 298 13.15 -17.31 19.35
C TYR A 298 13.08 -18.62 18.55
N ASP A 299 11.89 -19.19 18.41
CA ASP A 299 11.69 -20.42 17.63
C ASP A 299 12.10 -20.21 16.18
N VAL A 300 11.71 -19.07 15.61
CA VAL A 300 12.08 -18.65 14.25
C VAL A 300 13.59 -18.64 14.05
N VAL A 301 14.34 -17.90 14.89
CA VAL A 301 15.81 -17.82 14.76
C VAL A 301 16.47 -19.17 15.01
N SER A 302 15.99 -19.93 16.00
CA SER A 302 16.61 -21.22 16.35
C SER A 302 16.45 -22.29 15.27
N ARG A 303 15.41 -22.20 14.43
CA ARG A 303 15.10 -23.18 13.38
C ARG A 303 15.53 -22.72 11.99
N LEU A 304 15.17 -21.49 11.61
CA LEU A 304 15.44 -20.93 10.28
C LEU A 304 16.75 -20.14 10.19
N GLY A 305 17.36 -19.78 11.32
CA GLY A 305 18.48 -18.85 11.38
C GLY A 305 18.04 -17.39 11.37
N GLU A 306 19.00 -16.47 11.26
CA GLU A 306 18.72 -15.04 11.18
C GLU A 306 18.14 -14.68 9.81
N PRO A 307 17.15 -13.77 9.71
CA PRO A 307 16.58 -13.34 8.43
C PRO A 307 17.56 -12.51 7.59
N SER A 308 17.41 -12.58 6.26
CA SER A 308 18.26 -11.84 5.32
C SER A 308 17.97 -10.35 5.35
N LYS A 309 16.73 -9.98 5.72
CA LYS A 309 16.31 -8.60 5.98
C LYS A 309 15.40 -8.56 7.20
N MET A 310 15.85 -7.87 8.25
CA MET A 310 15.13 -7.78 9.52
C MET A 310 14.65 -6.36 9.82
N THR A 311 13.45 -6.27 10.37
CA THR A 311 12.85 -5.06 10.92
C THR A 311 12.12 -5.42 12.22
N ARG A 312 11.54 -4.44 12.93
CA ARG A 312 10.78 -4.71 14.16
C ARG A 312 9.58 -5.62 13.92
N SER A 313 8.88 -5.43 12.80
CA SER A 313 7.56 -6.02 12.54
C SER A 313 7.54 -6.89 11.28
N LYS A 314 8.62 -6.97 10.50
CA LYS A 314 8.76 -7.85 9.33
C LYS A 314 10.15 -8.45 9.20
N TRP A 315 10.23 -9.76 9.06
CA TRP A 315 11.46 -10.50 8.80
C TRP A 315 11.35 -11.18 7.45
N SER A 316 12.37 -11.07 6.61
CA SER A 316 12.38 -11.66 5.27
C SER A 316 13.52 -12.66 5.15
N TYR A 317 13.21 -13.81 4.55
CA TYR A 317 14.15 -14.85 4.20
C TYR A 317 14.15 -14.98 2.69
N GLN A 318 15.33 -14.86 2.09
CA GLN A 318 15.47 -15.02 0.64
C GLN A 318 15.46 -16.52 0.31
N VAL A 319 14.49 -16.94 -0.49
CA VAL A 319 14.32 -18.35 -0.89
C VAL A 319 15.21 -18.64 -2.09
N ASP A 320 15.20 -17.73 -3.07
CA ASP A 320 16.05 -17.69 -4.26
C ASP A 320 16.21 -16.23 -4.76
N GLU A 321 16.69 -16.03 -5.98
CA GLU A 321 16.93 -14.69 -6.53
C GLU A 321 15.66 -13.82 -6.65
N GLU A 322 14.49 -14.44 -6.84
CA GLU A 322 13.23 -13.75 -7.13
C GLU A 322 12.17 -13.91 -6.04
N HIS A 323 12.34 -14.88 -5.13
CA HIS A 323 11.32 -15.26 -4.15
C HIS A 323 11.75 -15.09 -2.70
N TYR A 324 10.77 -14.71 -1.87
CA TYR A 324 10.96 -14.48 -0.45
C TYR A 324 9.86 -15.15 0.38
N LEU A 325 10.26 -15.63 1.57
CA LEU A 325 9.37 -15.88 2.70
C LEU A 325 9.42 -14.65 3.62
N HIS A 326 8.26 -14.04 3.88
CA HIS A 326 8.13 -12.97 4.86
C HIS A 326 7.35 -13.45 6.08
N LEU A 327 7.86 -13.12 7.26
CA LEU A 327 7.21 -13.32 8.55
C LEU A 327 6.88 -11.95 9.13
N TYR A 328 5.59 -11.69 9.36
CA TYR A 328 5.09 -10.47 9.98
C TYR A 328 4.95 -10.70 11.48
N MET A 329 5.60 -9.85 12.28
CA MET A 329 5.77 -10.03 13.71
C MET A 329 4.94 -9.05 14.51
N LYS A 330 4.22 -9.55 15.52
CA LYS A 330 3.55 -8.74 16.53
C LYS A 330 3.81 -9.34 17.90
N GLU A 331 4.18 -8.52 18.89
CA GLU A 331 4.44 -8.97 20.26
C GLU A 331 5.42 -10.16 20.36
N LYS A 332 6.48 -10.14 19.51
CA LYS A 332 7.50 -11.21 19.40
C LYS A 332 6.96 -12.58 18.96
N LYS A 333 5.83 -12.60 18.26
CA LYS A 333 5.28 -13.79 17.61
C LYS A 333 4.99 -13.53 16.14
N VAL A 334 5.07 -14.59 15.34
CA VAL A 334 4.61 -14.57 13.95
C VAL A 334 3.10 -14.38 13.96
N GLN A 335 2.64 -13.28 13.38
CA GLN A 335 1.23 -12.96 13.21
C GLN A 335 0.74 -13.41 11.83
N TYR A 336 1.55 -13.22 10.79
CA TYR A 336 1.24 -13.59 9.42
C TYR A 336 2.48 -14.11 8.70
N MET A 337 2.28 -14.90 7.64
CA MET A 337 3.34 -15.31 6.73
C MET A 337 2.96 -14.98 5.28
N SER A 338 3.96 -14.74 4.43
CA SER A 338 3.73 -14.70 2.99
C SER A 338 4.88 -15.27 2.19
N LEU A 339 4.55 -15.89 1.06
CA LEU A 339 5.48 -16.19 -0.02
C LEU A 339 5.24 -15.17 -1.12
N SER A 340 6.28 -14.51 -1.59
CA SER A 340 6.14 -13.46 -2.62
C SER A 340 7.20 -13.51 -3.68
N PHE A 341 6.83 -12.98 -4.84
CA PHE A 341 7.69 -12.66 -5.97
C PHE A 341 8.02 -11.16 -5.95
N LEU A 342 9.29 -10.80 -6.19
CA LEU A 342 9.82 -9.43 -6.26
C LEU A 342 9.00 -8.44 -7.11
#